data_AF-A0A523V325-F1
#
_entry.id   AF-A0A523V325-F1
#
_cell.length_a   1.000
_cell.length_b   1.000
_cell.length_c   1.000
_cell.angle_alpha   90.00
_cell.angle_beta   90.00
_cell.angle_gamma   90.00
#
_symmetry.space_group_name_H-M   'P 1'
#
loop_
_entity.id
_entity.type
_entity.pdbx_description
1 polymer ?
#
loop_
_entity_poly.entity_id
_entity_poly.type
_entity_poly.pdbx_seq_one_letter_code
_entity_poly.pdbx_strand_id
1 'polypeptide(L)' 'WYPLQDMPTPEDIADAAVFLASDRARMITGINLAVDGGVTVPIAIGVDWDAYTAIKKERAEKRQEKK' A
#
# COMPACT_ATOMS: atom_id res chain seq x y z
N TRP A 1 -2.77 -14.46 -1.26
CA TRP A 1 -1.52 -13.93 -1.85
C TRP A 1 -1.62 -12.44 -2.20
N TYR A 2 -2.69 -11.75 -1.78
CA TYR A 2 -2.78 -10.28 -1.68
C TYR A 2 -2.83 -9.89 -0.20
N PRO A 3 -2.24 -8.76 0.24
CA PRO A 3 -2.33 -8.31 1.64
C PRO A 3 -3.76 -8.18 2.17
N LEU A 4 -4.71 -7.69 1.37
CA LEU A 4 -6.12 -7.64 1.75
C LEU A 4 -6.84 -9.00 1.67
N GLN A 5 -6.15 -10.07 1.25
CA GLN A 5 -6.69 -11.42 1.06
C GLN A 5 -7.91 -11.50 0.13
N ASP A 6 -8.11 -10.48 -0.69
CA ASP A 6 -9.22 -10.38 -1.65
C ASP A 6 -8.69 -10.01 -3.04
N MET A 7 -9.49 -10.34 -4.06
CA MET A 7 -9.19 -10.02 -5.46
C MET A 7 -9.82 -8.67 -5.82
N PRO A 8 -9.04 -7.73 -6.38
CA PRO A 8 -9.59 -6.48 -6.88
C PRO A 8 -10.67 -6.71 -7.94
N THR A 9 -11.75 -5.97 -7.82
CA THR A 9 -12.89 -5.94 -8.74
C THR A 9 -12.84 -4.68 -9.62
N PRO A 10 -13.53 -4.66 -10.77
CA PRO A 10 -13.68 -3.43 -11.55
C PRO A 10 -14.25 -2.25 -10.74
N GLU A 11 -15.13 -2.52 -9.78
CA GLU A 11 -15.76 -1.55 -8.91
C GLU A 11 -14.74 -0.82 -8.02
N ASP A 12 -13.71 -1.52 -7.52
CA ASP A 12 -12.64 -0.90 -6.71
C ASP A 12 -11.89 0.21 -7.48
N ILE A 13 -11.66 -0.03 -8.79
CA ILE A 13 -11.03 0.96 -9.67
C ILE A 13 -12.00 2.11 -9.99
N ALA A 14 -13.27 1.78 -10.25
CA ALA A 14 -14.30 2.77 -10.56
C ALA A 14 -14.51 3.74 -9.39
N ASP A 15 -14.58 3.25 -8.15
CA ASP A 15 -14.76 4.07 -6.96
C ASP A 15 -13.57 5.01 -6.73
N ALA A 16 -12.34 4.53 -6.95
CA ALA A 16 -11.14 5.35 -6.87
C ALA A 16 -11.12 6.44 -7.96
N ALA A 17 -11.52 6.10 -9.18
CA ALA A 17 -11.63 7.06 -10.28
C ALA A 17 -12.71 8.13 -9.99
N VAL A 18 -13.88 7.73 -9.49
CA VAL A 18 -14.96 8.64 -9.11
C VAL A 18 -14.52 9.53 -7.95
N PHE A 19 -13.79 9.01 -6.97
CA PHE A 19 -13.20 9.82 -5.90
C PHE A 19 -12.27 10.90 -6.46
N LEU A 20 -11.30 10.53 -7.30
CA LEU A 20 -10.33 11.45 -7.90
C LEU A 20 -11.00 12.50 -8.81
N ALA A 21 -12.11 12.15 -9.46
CA ALA A 21 -12.88 13.07 -10.29
C ALA A 21 -13.80 14.01 -9.49
N SER A 22 -14.02 13.75 -8.20
CA SER A 22 -14.96 14.50 -7.36
C SER A 22 -14.30 15.68 -6.62
N ASP A 23 -15.12 16.60 -6.11
CA ASP A 23 -14.68 17.72 -5.27
C ASP A 23 -13.96 17.27 -3.98
N ARG A 24 -14.15 16.01 -3.57
CA ARG A 24 -13.44 15.43 -2.41
C ARG A 24 -11.93 15.35 -2.64
N ALA A 25 -11.49 15.28 -3.89
CA ALA A 25 -10.08 15.22 -4.27
C ALA A 25 -9.50 16.58 -4.70
N ARG A 26 -10.15 17.72 -4.40
CA ARG A 26 -9.76 19.06 -4.95
C ARG A 26 -8.29 19.47 -4.76
N MET A 27 -7.60 18.91 -3.78
CA MET A 27 -6.18 19.20 -3.48
C MET A 27 -5.23 18.06 -3.87
N ILE A 28 -5.72 17.03 -4.56
CA ILE A 28 -4.95 15.85 -4.95
C ILE A 28 -4.70 15.95 -6.46
N THR A 29 -3.44 16.15 -6.85
CA THR A 29 -3.04 16.25 -8.26
C THR A 29 -1.61 15.76 -8.45
N GLY A 30 -1.26 15.32 -9.67
CA GLY A 30 0.09 14.86 -10.02
C GLY A 30 0.51 13.53 -9.37
N ILE A 31 -0.45 12.72 -8.93
CA ILE A 31 -0.19 11.43 -8.27
C ILE A 31 -0.64 10.25 -9.13
N ASN A 32 -0.04 9.09 -8.87
CA ASN A 32 -0.55 7.80 -9.32
C ASN A 32 -1.11 7.05 -8.10
N LEU A 33 -2.42 6.82 -8.05
CA LEU A 33 -3.07 6.14 -6.93
C LEU A 33 -3.11 4.63 -7.19
N ALA A 34 -2.32 3.87 -6.43
CA ALA A 34 -2.37 2.41 -6.49
C ALA A 34 -3.65 1.88 -5.84
N VAL A 35 -4.36 1.01 -6.55
CA VAL A 35 -5.59 0.32 -6.10
C VAL A 35 -5.43 -1.17 -6.43
N ASP A 36 -4.62 -1.87 -5.63
CA ASP A 36 -4.13 -3.20 -5.97
C ASP A 36 -4.21 -4.20 -4.81
N GLY A 37 -4.97 -3.88 -3.76
CA GLY A 37 -5.05 -4.72 -2.56
C GLY A 37 -3.73 -4.89 -1.81
N GLY A 38 -2.73 -4.03 -2.08
CA GLY A 38 -1.44 -3.99 -1.39
C GLY A 38 -0.28 -4.68 -2.11
N VAL A 39 -0.44 -5.12 -3.36
CA VAL A 39 0.62 -5.83 -4.11
C VAL A 39 1.90 -5.01 -4.29
N THR A 40 1.76 -3.72 -4.55
CA THR A 40 2.89 -2.83 -4.86
C THR A 40 3.71 -2.46 -3.61
N VAL A 41 3.16 -2.70 -2.41
CA VAL A 41 3.93 -2.52 -1.17
C VAL A 41 5.12 -3.48 -1.23
N PRO A 42 6.36 -3.04 -0.91
CA PRO A 42 7.56 -3.87 -0.96
C PRO A 42 7.55 -4.89 0.19
N ILE A 43 6.65 -5.84 0.09
CA ILE A 43 6.60 -7.12 0.75
C ILE A 43 6.65 -8.08 -0.43
N ALA A 44 7.86 -8.26 -0.97
CA ALA A 44 8.07 -9.11 -2.12
C ALA A 44 7.37 -10.46 -1.87
N ILE A 45 6.33 -10.75 -2.66
CA ILE A 45 5.89 -12.09 -3.06
C ILE A 45 6.56 -13.20 -2.22
N GLY A 46 5.93 -13.60 -1.11
CA GLY A 46 6.38 -14.71 -0.26
C GLY A 46 6.79 -14.38 1.17
N VAL A 47 6.68 -13.14 1.64
CA VAL A 47 6.82 -12.80 3.07
C VAL A 47 5.46 -12.47 3.67
N ASP A 48 5.11 -13.13 4.77
CA ASP A 48 3.90 -12.79 5.54
C ASP A 48 4.05 -11.46 6.30
N TRP A 49 2.93 -10.95 6.81
CA TRP A 49 2.86 -9.66 7.50
C TRP A 49 3.71 -9.62 8.78
N ASP A 50 3.80 -10.75 9.48
CA ASP A 50 4.58 -10.85 10.72
C ASP A 50 6.07 -10.73 10.42
N ALA A 51 6.55 -11.42 9.38
CA ALA A 51 7.91 -11.33 8.88
C ALA A 51 8.24 -9.92 8.38
N TYR A 52 7.32 -9.27 7.65
CA TYR A 52 7.51 -7.87 7.22
C TYR A 52 7.69 -6.92 8.41
N THR A 53 6.83 -7.06 9.43
CA THR A 53 6.84 -6.20 10.62
C THR A 53 8.11 -6.40 11.43
N ALA A 54 8.57 -7.64 11.58
CA ALA A 54 9.83 -7.97 12.24
C ALA A 54 11.04 -7.33 11.54
N ILE A 55 11.15 -7.47 10.21
CA ILE A 55 12.26 -6.88 9.43
C ILE A 55 12.28 -5.35 9.55
N LYS A 56 11.12 -4.70 9.51
CA LYS A 56 11.01 -3.24 9.64
C LYS A 56 11.43 -2.77 11.03
N LYS A 57 11.02 -3.50 12.08
CA LYS A 57 11.40 -3.21 13.47
C LYS A 57 12.91 -3.32 13.67
N GLU A 58 13.50 -4.43 13.23
CA GLU A 58 14.96 -4.65 13.32
C GLU A 58 15.76 -3.55 12.57
N ARG A 59 15.31 -3.16 11.36
CA ARG A 59 15.96 -2.08 10.59
C ARG A 59 15.85 -0.72 11.28
N ALA A 60 14.74 -0.45 11.98
CA ALA A 60 14.55 0.78 12.73
C ALA A 60 15.48 0.85 13.94
N GLU A 61 15.60 -0.25 14.69
CA GLU A 61 16.49 -0.41 15.85
C GLU A 61 17.96 -0.21 15.44
N LYS A 62 18.41 -0.92 14.40
CA LYS A 62 19.78 -0.77 13.86
C LYS A 62 20.11 0.65 13.37
N ARG A 63 19.10 1.41 12.92
CA ARG A 63 19.27 2.80 12.48
C ARG A 63 19.33 3.77 13.67
N GLN A 64 18.76 3.40 14.82
CA GLN A 64 18.89 4.15 16.07
C GLN A 64 20.26 3.91 16.72
N GLU A 65 20.77 2.68 16.70
CA GLU A 65 22.11 2.35 17.24
C GLU A 65 23.27 2.99 16.47
N LYS A 66 23.06 3.29 15.18
CA LYS A 66 24.05 3.96 14.32
C LYS A 66 24.08 5.49 14.44
N LYS A 67 23.17 6.09 15.22
CA LYS A 67 23.12 7.52 15.49
C LYS A 67 23.69 7.83 16.88
#